data_AF-A0A8E0RPY8-F1
#
_entry.id   AF-A0A8E0RPY8-F1
#
_cell.length_a   1.000
_cell.length_b   1.000
_cell.length_c   1.000
_cell.angle_alpha   90.00
_cell.angle_beta   90.00
_cell.angle_gamma   90.00
#
_symmetry.space_group_name_H-M   'P 1'
#
loop_
_entity.id
_entity.type
_entity.pdbx_description
1 polymer ?
#
loop_
_entity_poly.entity_id
_entity_poly.type
_entity_poly.pdbx_seq_one_letter_code
_entity_poly.pdbx_strand_id
1 'polypeptide(L)'
;MLIRIFHVQFLSAGKGCTAYDVIINPTFLKKVQTSELFEAFLMTVLFEGLEQKYDVDLERNWIVLKNKKSMGLLREQYVRSSSRPAIVELNDYPILKGDIPEYELIAVPEDGSPQFLVARIQLPKLVSNLC
;
A
#
# COMPACT_ATOMS: atom_id res chain seq x y z
N MET A 1 -4.71 -11.42 -1.67
CA MET A 1 -3.43 -11.36 -0.94
C MET A 1 -2.84 -9.98 -1.16
N LEU A 2 -2.41 -9.29 -0.10
CA LEU A 2 -1.75 -7.99 -0.21
C LEU A 2 -0.31 -8.14 0.29
N ILE A 3 0.65 -7.73 -0.53
CA ILE A 3 2.08 -7.80 -0.21
C ILE A 3 2.60 -6.38 -0.02
N ARG A 4 3.24 -6.09 1.12
CA ARG A 4 3.95 -4.84 1.38
C ARG A 4 5.39 -5.11 1.82
N ILE A 5 6.30 -4.20 1.44
CA ILE A 5 7.67 -4.21 1.97
C ILE A 5 7.64 -3.66 3.38
N PHE A 6 8.33 -4.34 4.30
CA PHE A 6 8.80 -3.73 5.53
C PHE A 6 10.28 -3.39 5.38
N HIS A 7 10.60 -2.09 5.43
CA HIS A 7 11.95 -1.60 5.16
C HIS A 7 12.98 -2.12 6.18
N VAL A 8 14.18 -2.44 5.69
CA VAL A 8 15.38 -2.99 6.37
C VAL A 8 15.31 -3.00 7.91
N GLN A 9 15.34 -4.20 8.48
CA GLN A 9 15.49 -4.43 9.92
C GLN A 9 16.89 -4.96 10.23
N PHE A 10 17.35 -4.77 11.47
CA PHE A 10 18.60 -5.36 11.94
C PHE A 10 18.33 -6.72 12.60
N LEU A 11 19.04 -7.77 12.19
CA LEU A 11 19.05 -9.06 12.89
C LEU A 11 19.81 -8.94 14.21
N SER A 12 19.63 -9.91 15.11
CA SER A 12 20.33 -9.96 16.41
C SER A 12 21.86 -10.00 16.31
N ALA A 13 22.40 -10.27 15.12
CA ALA A 13 23.83 -10.30 14.81
C ALA A 13 24.32 -9.03 14.08
N GLY A 14 23.54 -7.95 14.05
CA GLY A 14 23.94 -6.66 13.44
C GLY A 14 23.92 -6.62 11.90
N LYS A 15 23.57 -7.72 11.24
CA LYS A 15 23.36 -7.76 9.78
C LYS A 15 21.96 -7.26 9.44
N GLY A 16 21.86 -6.40 8.42
CA GLY A 16 20.58 -5.98 7.87
C GLY A 16 19.83 -7.16 7.23
N CYS A 17 18.52 -7.20 7.40
CA CYS A 17 17.61 -8.12 6.71
C CYS A 17 16.41 -7.35 6.16
N THR A 18 15.89 -7.80 5.02
CA THR A 18 14.64 -7.29 4.46
C THR A 18 13.49 -8.17 4.95
N ALA A 19 12.40 -7.54 5.40
CA ALA A 19 11.20 -8.23 5.83
C ALA A 19 10.03 -7.86 4.91
N TYR A 20 9.14 -8.81 4.64
CA TYR A 20 7.95 -8.58 3.83
C TYR A 20 6.72 -8.98 4.63
N ASP A 21 5.76 -8.06 4.72
CA ASP A 21 4.48 -8.35 5.35
C ASP A 21 3.50 -8.84 4.26
N VAL A 22 3.02 -10.07 4.45
CA VAL A 22 2.04 -10.71 3.57
C VAL A 22 0.73 -10.82 4.32
N ILE A 23 -0.30 -10.17 3.80
CA ILE A 23 -1.64 -10.15 4.38
C ILE A 23 -2.55 -11.06 3.56
N ILE A 24 -3.10 -12.08 4.23
CA ILE A 24 -4.01 -13.06 3.65
C ILE A 24 -5.34 -13.10 4.41
N ASN A 25 -6.37 -13.64 3.76
CA ASN A 25 -7.67 -13.82 4.40
C ASN A 25 -7.53 -14.81 5.58
N PRO A 26 -8.10 -14.50 6.77
CA PRO A 26 -7.93 -15.34 7.95
C PRO A 26 -8.56 -16.73 7.81
N THR A 27 -9.64 -16.88 7.04
CA THR A 27 -10.24 -18.19 6.74
C THR A 27 -9.32 -19.02 5.84
N PHE A 28 -8.62 -18.37 4.91
CA PHE A 28 -7.61 -19.05 4.09
C PHE A 28 -6.38 -19.45 4.91
N LEU A 29 -5.92 -18.59 5.84
CA LEU A 29 -4.82 -18.92 6.76
C LEU A 29 -5.10 -20.21 7.54
N LYS A 30 -6.33 -20.41 8.02
CA LYS A 30 -6.71 -21.65 8.71
C LYS A 30 -6.51 -22.89 7.82
N LYS A 31 -6.85 -22.81 6.53
CA LYS A 31 -6.67 -23.92 5.58
C LYS A 31 -5.19 -24.24 5.36
N VAL A 32 -4.37 -23.20 5.20
CA VAL A 32 -2.90 -23.29 5.07
C VAL A 32 -2.30 -24.00 6.29
N GLN A 33 -2.71 -23.63 7.49
CA GLN A 33 -2.20 -24.22 8.74
C GLN A 33 -2.57 -25.71 8.92
N THR A 34 -3.61 -26.19 8.25
CA THR A 34 -4.10 -27.57 8.37
C THR A 34 -3.70 -28.48 7.20
N SER A 35 -3.05 -27.94 6.17
CA SER A 35 -2.78 -28.67 4.93
C SER A 35 -1.47 -28.25 4.30
N GLU A 36 -0.54 -29.20 4.22
CA GLU A 36 0.76 -29.03 3.55
C GLU A 36 0.60 -28.64 2.07
N LEU A 37 -0.47 -29.10 1.40
CA LEU A 37 -0.76 -28.72 0.02
C LEU A 37 -1.07 -27.22 -0.10
N PHE A 38 -1.89 -26.68 0.80
CA PHE A 38 -2.19 -25.24 0.81
C PHE A 38 -0.99 -24.40 1.29
N GLU A 39 -0.17 -24.94 2.19
CA GLU A 39 1.10 -24.33 2.59
C GLU A 39 2.08 -24.23 1.43
N ALA A 40 2.36 -25.34 0.75
CA ALA A 40 3.24 -25.36 -0.41
C ALA A 40 2.72 -24.42 -1.51
N PHE A 41 1.41 -24.46 -1.80
CA PHE A 41 0.79 -23.55 -2.76
C PHE A 41 0.97 -22.07 -2.37
N LEU A 42 0.72 -21.72 -1.12
CA LEU A 42 0.91 -20.34 -0.65
C LEU A 42 2.38 -19.93 -0.80
N MET A 43 3.32 -20.77 -0.34
CA MET A 43 4.75 -20.45 -0.41
C MET A 43 5.21 -20.23 -1.86
N THR A 44 4.80 -21.07 -2.81
CA THR A 44 5.10 -20.87 -4.24
C THR A 44 4.60 -19.52 -4.75
N VAL A 45 3.33 -19.20 -4.50
CA VAL A 45 2.74 -17.91 -4.92
C VAL A 45 3.43 -16.72 -4.25
N LEU A 46 3.93 -16.88 -3.02
CA LEU A 46 4.68 -15.84 -2.32
C LEU A 46 6.07 -15.61 -2.91
N PHE A 47 6.82 -16.68 -3.21
CA PHE A 47 8.12 -16.55 -3.85
C PHE A 47 7.98 -15.84 -5.19
N GLU A 48 7.16 -16.39 -6.10
CA GLU A 48 6.96 -15.80 -7.44
C GLU A 48 6.46 -14.35 -7.35
N GLY A 49 5.48 -14.09 -6.46
CA GLY A 49 4.90 -12.76 -6.30
C GLY A 49 5.86 -11.73 -5.70
N LEU A 50 6.79 -12.14 -4.82
CA LEU A 50 7.79 -11.25 -4.24
C LEU A 50 8.91 -10.96 -5.24
N GLU A 51 9.41 -11.99 -5.91
CA GLU A 51 10.48 -11.88 -6.90
C GLU A 51 10.07 -10.98 -8.05
N GLN A 52 8.87 -11.20 -8.61
CA GLN A 52 8.35 -10.35 -9.68
C GLN A 52 8.10 -8.90 -9.23
N LYS A 53 7.60 -8.71 -8.01
CA LYS A 53 7.19 -7.37 -7.54
C LYS A 53 8.38 -6.49 -7.15
N TYR A 54 9.44 -7.09 -6.61
CA TYR A 54 10.57 -6.36 -6.06
C TYR A 54 11.88 -6.61 -6.80
N ASP A 55 11.86 -7.40 -7.87
CA ASP A 55 13.04 -7.75 -8.68
C ASP A 55 14.16 -8.34 -7.81
N VAL A 56 13.79 -9.33 -7.00
CA VAL A 56 14.70 -10.05 -6.09
C VAL A 56 14.71 -11.52 -6.43
N ASP A 57 15.77 -12.24 -6.04
CA ASP A 57 15.86 -13.70 -6.11
C ASP A 57 15.88 -14.26 -4.67
N LEU A 58 14.96 -15.17 -4.37
CA LEU A 58 14.74 -15.70 -3.02
C LEU A 58 15.18 -17.16 -2.92
N GLU A 59 15.86 -17.52 -1.84
CA GLU A 59 16.21 -18.93 -1.62
C GLU A 59 14.94 -19.78 -1.40
N ARG A 60 14.86 -20.93 -2.08
CA ARG A 60 13.72 -21.87 -1.98
C ARG A 60 13.72 -22.72 -0.71
N ASN A 61 14.78 -22.66 0.09
CA ASN A 61 14.82 -23.27 1.42
C ASN A 61 14.31 -22.25 2.43
N TRP A 62 13.14 -22.49 3.02
CA TRP A 62 12.60 -21.62 4.07
C TRP A 62 12.49 -22.35 5.42
N ILE A 63 12.50 -21.56 6.49
CA ILE A 63 12.23 -22.03 7.84
C ILE A 63 11.08 -21.23 8.46
N VAL A 64 10.17 -21.94 9.13
CA VAL A 64 9.12 -21.30 9.92
C VAL A 64 9.64 -21.09 11.34
N LEU A 65 9.69 -19.82 11.77
CA LEU A 65 10.14 -19.47 13.12
C LEU A 65 9.09 -19.86 14.16
N LYS A 66 9.41 -20.83 15.03
CA LYS A 66 8.48 -21.32 16.06
C LYS A 66 8.27 -20.35 17.23
N ASN A 67 9.31 -19.57 17.57
CA ASN A 67 9.33 -18.69 18.74
C ASN A 67 9.20 -17.20 18.39
N LYS A 68 8.92 -16.87 17.13
CA LYS A 68 8.80 -15.49 16.67
C LYS A 68 7.66 -15.38 15.65
N LYS A 69 6.63 -14.60 15.99
CA LYS A 69 5.40 -14.45 15.17
C LYS A 69 5.53 -13.40 14.05
N SER A 70 6.35 -12.38 14.24
CA SER A 70 6.60 -11.33 13.25
C SER A 70 8.03 -10.82 13.36
N MET A 71 8.56 -10.30 12.25
CA MET A 71 9.81 -9.56 12.25
C MET A 71 9.50 -8.09 12.53
N GLY A 72 9.96 -7.57 13.67
CA GLY A 72 9.74 -6.18 14.06
C GLY A 72 8.30 -5.88 14.51
N LEU A 73 7.98 -4.58 14.54
CA LEU A 73 6.68 -4.08 14.97
C LEU A 73 5.67 -4.17 13.82
N LEU A 74 4.59 -4.94 14.05
CA LEU A 74 3.48 -5.03 13.12
C LEU A 74 2.77 -3.67 13.05
N ARG A 75 2.77 -3.03 11.88
CA ARG A 75 2.02 -1.78 11.67
C ARG A 75 0.55 -2.08 11.43
N GLU A 76 -0.34 -1.17 11.83
CA GLU A 76 -1.75 -1.25 11.47
C GLU A 76 -1.91 -1.26 9.93
N GLN A 77 -2.75 -2.17 9.44
CA GLN A 77 -3.03 -2.34 8.03
C GLN A 77 -4.51 -2.07 7.78
N TYR A 78 -4.80 -1.05 6.97
CA TYR A 78 -6.15 -0.73 6.54
C TYR A 78 -6.45 -1.44 5.22
N VAL A 79 -7.12 -2.58 5.31
CA VAL A 79 -7.69 -3.26 4.14
C VAL A 79 -9.05 -2.67 3.87
N ARG A 80 -9.29 -2.18 2.65
CA ARG A 80 -10.62 -1.69 2.26
C ARG A 80 -11.58 -2.88 2.17
N SER A 81 -12.63 -2.85 2.98
CA SER A 81 -13.66 -3.91 3.01
C SER A 81 -14.68 -3.80 1.87
N SER A 82 -14.78 -2.64 1.20
CA SER A 82 -15.70 -2.41 0.09
C SER A 82 -15.08 -1.55 -1.01
N SER A 83 -15.50 -1.76 -2.26
CA SER A 83 -15.23 -0.83 -3.36
C SER A 83 -16.01 0.45 -3.12
N ARG A 84 -15.33 1.56 -2.79
CA ARG A 84 -15.94 2.87 -3.00
C ARG A 84 -16.00 3.12 -4.50
N PRO A 85 -17.10 3.68 -5.02
CA PRO A 85 -17.11 4.23 -6.37
C PRO A 85 -15.88 5.13 -6.54
N ALA A 86 -15.19 5.04 -7.67
CA ALA A 86 -14.04 5.90 -7.95
C ALA A 86 -14.41 7.39 -7.89
N ILE A 87 -15.70 7.68 -8.16
CA ILE A 87 -16.32 9.00 -8.12
C ILE A 87 -17.59 8.86 -7.28
N VAL A 88 -17.68 9.60 -6.18
CA VAL A 88 -18.87 9.71 -5.33
C VAL A 88 -19.29 11.17 -5.35
N GLU A 89 -20.53 11.44 -5.76
CA GLU A 89 -21.14 12.74 -5.50
C GLU A 89 -21.30 12.88 -3.98
N LEU A 90 -20.66 13.90 -3.42
CA LEU A 90 -20.88 14.26 -2.03
C LEU A 90 -22.27 14.88 -1.96
N ASN A 91 -23.29 14.08 -1.64
CA ASN A 91 -24.56 14.62 -1.17
C ASN A 91 -24.25 15.59 -0.03
N ASP A 92 -24.93 16.75 0.00
CA ASP A 92 -24.74 17.85 0.95
C ASP A 92 -24.67 17.40 2.42
N TYR A 93 -23.52 16.86 2.82
CA TYR A 93 -23.11 16.81 4.20
C TYR A 93 -23.11 18.27 4.69
N PRO A 94 -23.48 18.55 5.94
CA PRO A 94 -23.31 19.90 6.47
C PRO A 94 -21.84 20.25 6.29
N ILE A 95 -21.59 21.09 5.29
CA ILE A 95 -20.27 21.44 4.79
C ILE A 95 -19.51 21.84 6.04
N LEU A 96 -18.48 21.07 6.40
CA LEU A 96 -17.39 21.61 7.18
C LEU A 96 -17.06 22.90 6.45
N LYS A 97 -17.41 24.06 7.03
CA LYS A 97 -17.13 25.40 6.48
C LYS A 97 -15.62 25.58 6.44
N GLY A 98 -14.96 24.79 5.62
CA GLY A 98 -13.62 25.05 5.15
C GLY A 98 -13.74 26.12 4.11
N ASP A 99 -12.85 27.09 4.17
CA ASP A 99 -12.81 28.14 3.17
C ASP A 99 -12.59 27.50 1.79
N ILE A 100 -13.44 27.89 0.84
CA ILE A 100 -13.27 27.48 -0.55
C ILE A 100 -11.94 28.09 -1.02
N PRO A 101 -10.97 27.27 -1.49
CA PRO A 101 -9.69 27.80 -1.94
C PRO A 101 -9.90 28.62 -3.21
N GLU A 102 -9.17 29.72 -3.32
CA GLU A 102 -9.06 30.45 -4.58
C GLU A 102 -8.46 29.54 -5.64
N TYR A 103 -9.06 29.50 -6.82
CA TYR A 103 -8.54 28.74 -7.93
C TYR A 103 -8.73 29.48 -9.25
N GLU A 104 -7.88 29.16 -10.22
CA GLU A 104 -7.90 29.69 -11.57
C GLU A 104 -7.82 28.53 -12.57
N LEU A 105 -8.63 28.58 -13.62
CA LEU A 105 -8.58 27.63 -14.73
C LEU A 105 -8.02 28.35 -15.96
N ILE A 106 -6.88 27.86 -16.46
CA ILE A 106 -6.15 28.46 -17.59
C ILE A 106 -6.21 27.48 -18.76
N ALA A 107 -6.64 27.95 -19.92
CA ALA A 107 -6.62 27.18 -21.16
C ALA A 107 -5.27 27.40 -21.86
N VAL A 108 -4.58 26.32 -22.26
CA VAL A 108 -3.24 26.38 -22.82
C VAL A 108 -3.18 25.69 -24.19
N PRO A 109 -2.70 26.35 -25.26
CA PRO A 109 -2.32 27.78 -25.31
C PRO A 109 -3.55 28.70 -25.16
N GLU A 110 -3.34 29.90 -24.59
CA GLU A 110 -4.42 30.89 -24.38
C GLU A 110 -4.98 31.41 -25.70
N ASP A 111 -4.11 31.53 -26.71
CA ASP A 111 -4.47 31.95 -28.05
C ASP A 111 -4.70 30.75 -28.97
N GLY A 112 -5.84 30.75 -29.65
CA GLY A 112 -6.23 29.72 -30.61
C GLY A 112 -7.05 28.59 -30.00
N SER A 113 -6.76 27.35 -30.38
CA SER A 113 -7.49 26.19 -29.88
C SER A 113 -6.73 25.59 -28.69
N PRO A 114 -7.32 25.62 -27.47
CA PRO A 114 -6.64 25.14 -26.29
C PRO A 114 -6.50 23.62 -26.33
N GLN A 115 -5.32 23.13 -25.99
CA GLN A 115 -4.99 21.70 -25.96
C GLN A 115 -5.14 21.13 -24.54
N PHE A 116 -4.97 21.97 -23.51
CA PHE A 116 -5.03 21.57 -22.11
C PHE A 116 -5.76 22.61 -21.26
N LEU A 117 -6.34 22.14 -20.16
CA LEU A 117 -6.83 22.99 -19.08
C LEU A 117 -5.94 22.79 -17.85
N VAL A 118 -5.42 23.89 -17.32
CA VAL A 118 -4.57 23.91 -16.13
C VAL A 118 -5.38 24.52 -14.99
N ALA A 119 -5.59 23.76 -13.91
CA ALA A 119 -6.21 24.26 -12.69
C ALA A 119 -5.12 24.64 -11.68
N ARG A 120 -5.04 25.93 -11.32
CA ARG A 120 -4.18 26.44 -10.26
C ARG A 120 -5.02 26.65 -9.01
N ILE A 121 -4.80 25.85 -7.98
CA ILE A 121 -5.55 25.92 -6.71
C ILE A 121 -4.62 26.43 -5.62
N GLN A 122 -5.02 27.51 -4.94
CA GLN A 122 -4.27 28.08 -3.83
C GLN A 122 -4.67 27.41 -2.52
N LEU A 123 -3.70 26.80 -1.83
CA LEU A 123 -3.92 26.10 -0.57
C LEU A 123 -3.13 26.78 0.57
N PRO A 124 -3.45 28.03 0.94
CA PRO A 124 -2.65 28.82 1.88
C PRO A 124 -2.59 28.24 3.29
N LYS A 125 -3.57 27.41 3.67
CA LYS A 125 -3.64 26.75 4.98
C LYS A 125 -2.98 25.37 5.00
N LEU A 126 -2.50 24.89 3.86
CA LEU A 126 -1.79 23.62 3.79
C LEU A 126 -0.33 23.87 4.16
N VAL A 127 0.04 23.52 5.40
CA VAL A 127 1.44 23.55 5.84
C VAL A 127 2.17 22.45 5.08
N SER A 128 3.09 22.82 4.20
CA SER A 128 3.98 21.84 3.57
C SER A 128 4.98 21.35 4.61
N ASN A 129 4.81 20.12 5.08
CA ASN A 129 5.87 19.42 5.81
C ASN A 129 6.85 18.87 4.78
N LEU A 130 7.63 19.76 4.17
CA LEU A 130 8.80 19.38 3.38
C LEU A 130 10.00 19.32 4.33
N CYS A 131 10.40 18.10 4.68
CA CYS A 131 11.76 17.77 5.12
C CYS A 131 12.71 17.79 3.93
#